data_AF-A0A5J5GGY1-F1
#
_entry.id   AF-A0A5J5GGY1-F1
#
_cell.length_a   1.000
_cell.length_b   1.000
_cell.length_c   1.000
_cell.angle_alpha   90.00
_cell.angle_beta   90.00
_cell.angle_gamma   90.00
#
_symmetry.space_group_name_H-M   'P 1'
#
loop_
_entity.id
_entity.type
_entity.pdbx_description
1 polymer ?
#
loop_
_entity_poly.entity_id
_entity_poly.type
_entity_poly.pdbx_seq_one_letter_code
_entity_poly.pdbx_strand_id
1 'polypeptide(L)'
;MTKVVEEVKIQLMDDGGLYIVKNGQEGELADYNTIDYFLAAGYVPSDTKATFVMQQGRFVWFEEYETDFDDESYLVKSGFRPDGVPVKFSEVLEDYLFWYQGSALELVECINGVFQATIRKQDGETIVIRC
;
A
#
# COMPACT_ATOMS: atom_id res chain seq x y z
N MET A 1 -34.91 5.76 15.70
CA MET A 1 -33.88 4.80 15.23
C MET A 1 -32.56 5.54 15.20
N THR A 2 -31.66 5.25 16.13
CA THR A 2 -30.32 5.84 16.15
C THR A 2 -29.49 5.09 15.10
N LYS A 3 -29.02 5.80 14.07
CA LYS A 3 -28.11 5.24 13.07
C LYS A 3 -26.78 5.00 13.79
N VAL A 4 -26.43 3.74 14.04
CA VAL A 4 -25.08 3.41 14.52
C VAL A 4 -24.14 3.72 13.36
N VAL A 5 -23.25 4.69 13.55
CA VAL A 5 -22.17 4.96 12.60
C VAL A 5 -21.06 3.98 12.95
N GLU A 6 -20.70 3.12 12.00
CA GLU A 6 -19.58 2.21 12.15
C GLU A 6 -18.28 3.04 12.10
N GLU A 7 -17.48 2.96 13.17
CA GLU A 7 -16.16 3.57 13.18
C GLU A 7 -15.19 2.60 12.51
N VAL A 8 -14.62 3.01 11.37
CA VAL A 8 -13.61 2.24 10.63
C VAL A 8 -12.31 3.04 10.62
N LYS A 9 -11.22 2.43 11.07
CA LYS A 9 -9.88 3.03 11.04
C LYS A 9 -8.82 2.02 10.61
N ILE A 10 -7.68 2.51 10.14
CA ILE A 10 -6.48 1.71 9.97
C ILE A 10 -5.57 1.88 11.19
N GLN A 11 -5.00 0.79 11.67
CA GLN A 11 -4.09 0.79 12.82
C GLN A 11 -2.88 -0.11 12.57
N LEU A 12 -1.68 0.43 12.82
CA LEU A 12 -0.44 -0.36 12.90
C LEU A 12 -0.40 -1.05 14.25
N MET A 13 -0.26 -2.37 14.24
CA MET A 13 -0.18 -3.22 15.43
C MET A 13 1.27 -3.57 15.76
N ASP A 14 1.49 -4.13 16.96
CA ASP A 14 2.84 -4.45 17.48
C ASP A 14 3.58 -5.52 16.67
N ASP A 15 2.87 -6.33 15.88
CA ASP A 15 3.43 -7.31 14.95
C ASP A 15 3.92 -6.68 13.63
N GLY A 16 3.77 -5.35 13.49
CA GLY A 16 4.09 -4.60 12.27
C GLY A 16 3.00 -4.71 11.20
N GLY A 17 1.90 -5.41 11.46
CA GLY A 17 0.76 -5.49 10.56
C GLY A 17 -0.11 -4.24 10.61
N LEU A 18 -0.56 -3.81 9.44
CA LEU A 18 -1.51 -2.73 9.32
C LEU A 18 -2.92 -3.32 9.17
N TYR A 19 -3.80 -3.07 10.12
CA TYR A 19 -5.11 -3.72 10.23
C TYR A 19 -6.27 -2.74 10.08
N ILE A 20 -7.37 -3.23 9.50
CA ILE A 20 -8.66 -2.54 9.50
C ILE A 20 -9.33 -2.82 10.86
N VAL A 21 -9.55 -1.77 11.64
CA VAL A 21 -10.21 -1.85 12.95
C VAL A 21 -11.62 -1.27 12.84
N LYS A 22 -12.62 -2.07 13.22
CA LYS A 22 -14.05 -1.71 13.16
C LYS A 22 -14.62 -1.67 14.57
N ASN A 23 -15.11 -0.51 15.01
CA ASN A 23 -15.64 -0.29 16.36
C ASN A 23 -14.69 -0.78 17.48
N GLY A 24 -13.38 -0.60 17.29
CA GLY A 24 -12.35 -1.03 18.23
C GLY A 24 -12.00 -2.53 18.20
N GLN A 25 -12.60 -3.31 17.31
CA GLN A 25 -12.23 -4.71 17.08
C GLN A 25 -11.27 -4.83 15.90
N GLU A 26 -10.15 -5.52 16.12
CA GLU A 26 -9.21 -5.88 15.05
C GLU A 26 -9.92 -6.74 14.00
N GLY A 27 -9.80 -6.34 12.75
CA GLY A 27 -10.32 -7.04 11.60
C GLY A 27 -9.21 -7.70 10.79
N GLU A 28 -9.30 -7.58 9.47
CA GLU A 28 -8.31 -8.12 8.54
C GLU A 28 -7.12 -7.18 8.34
N LEU A 29 -6.00 -7.73 7.89
CA LEU A 29 -4.89 -6.94 7.37
C LEU A 29 -5.42 -6.02 6.26
N ALA A 30 -4.96 -4.78 6.26
CA ALA A 30 -5.24 -3.81 5.22
C ALA A 30 -4.60 -4.27 3.91
N ASP A 31 -5.29 -3.91 2.82
CA ASP A 31 -4.82 -4.13 1.47
C ASP A 31 -4.41 -2.79 0.82
N TYR A 32 -3.76 -2.83 -0.34
CA TYR A 32 -3.31 -1.61 -1.05
C TYR A 32 -4.45 -0.60 -1.24
N ASN A 33 -5.62 -1.07 -1.70
CA ASN A 33 -6.77 -0.21 -1.96
C ASN A 33 -7.28 0.44 -0.68
N THR A 34 -7.27 -0.29 0.42
CA THR A 34 -7.68 0.21 1.72
C THR A 34 -6.73 1.33 2.18
N ILE A 35 -5.42 1.15 2.07
CA ILE A 35 -4.50 2.24 2.45
C ILE A 35 -4.66 3.44 1.51
N ASP A 36 -4.73 3.23 0.20
CA ASP A 36 -4.90 4.30 -0.79
C ASP A 36 -6.15 5.14 -0.49
N TYR A 37 -7.27 4.49 -0.17
CA TYR A 37 -8.49 5.17 0.26
C TYR A 37 -8.27 6.04 1.51
N PHE A 38 -7.55 5.54 2.51
CA PHE A 38 -7.26 6.30 3.73
C PHE A 38 -6.31 7.47 3.46
N LEU A 39 -5.31 7.31 2.59
CA LEU A 39 -4.44 8.40 2.14
C LEU A 39 -5.24 9.50 1.42
N ALA A 40 -6.12 9.11 0.49
CA ALA A 40 -7.00 10.04 -0.21
C ALA A 40 -7.95 10.78 0.75
N ALA A 41 -8.30 10.16 1.89
CA ALA A 41 -9.06 10.79 2.97
C ALA A 41 -8.20 11.66 3.92
N GLY A 42 -6.89 11.79 3.67
CA GLY A 42 -5.96 12.60 4.44
C GLY A 42 -5.32 11.90 5.64
N TYR A 43 -5.49 10.58 5.78
CA TYR A 43 -4.77 9.81 6.79
C TYR A 43 -3.29 9.75 6.44
N VAL A 44 -2.44 10.11 7.39
CA VAL A 44 -0.99 9.94 7.27
C VAL A 44 -0.54 9.17 8.52
N PRO A 45 0.11 8.00 8.36
CA PRO A 45 0.71 7.29 9.47
C PRO A 45 1.63 8.23 10.26
N SER A 46 1.53 8.20 11.59
CA SER A 46 2.34 9.07 12.46
C SER A 46 3.82 8.72 12.43
N ASP A 47 4.17 7.52 12.00
CA ASP A 47 5.54 7.06 11.80
C ASP A 47 5.84 6.87 10.30
N THR A 48 6.40 7.90 9.68
CA THR A 48 6.77 7.91 8.25
C THR A 48 8.02 7.08 7.96
N LYS A 49 8.59 6.38 8.95
CA LYS A 49 9.67 5.40 8.77
C LYS A 49 9.21 3.96 8.99
N ALA A 50 7.92 3.75 9.23
CA ALA A 50 7.39 2.42 9.46
C ALA A 50 7.46 1.57 8.19
N THR A 51 8.02 0.37 8.34
CA THR A 51 7.69 -0.76 7.47
C THR A 51 6.42 -1.38 8.03
N PHE A 52 5.42 -1.60 7.19
CA PHE A 52 4.17 -2.25 7.57
C PHE A 52 3.92 -3.49 6.71
N VAL A 53 3.35 -4.51 7.35
CA VAL A 53 2.87 -5.72 6.71
C VAL A 53 1.41 -5.52 6.34
N MET A 54 1.08 -5.73 5.07
CA MET A 54 -0.26 -5.76 4.51
C MET A 54 -0.61 -7.18 4.07
N GLN A 55 -1.86 -7.38 3.63
CA GLN A 55 -2.22 -8.60 2.90
C GLN A 55 -1.27 -8.86 1.73
N GLN A 56 -0.80 -7.78 1.09
CA GLN A 56 0.08 -7.83 -0.06
C GLN A 56 1.59 -7.98 0.22
N GLY A 57 1.99 -8.12 1.49
CA GLY A 57 3.40 -8.20 1.88
C GLY A 57 3.91 -6.95 2.59
N ARG A 58 5.21 -6.69 2.51
CA ARG A 58 5.88 -5.61 3.26
C ARG A 58 6.00 -4.35 2.43
N PHE A 59 5.61 -3.23 3.02
CA PHE A 59 5.67 -1.92 2.39
C PHE A 59 6.35 -0.93 3.31
N VAL A 60 6.98 0.07 2.72
CA VAL A 60 7.57 1.19 3.44
C VAL A 60 6.85 2.46 3.04
N TRP A 61 6.67 3.35 4.00
CA TRP A 61 6.27 4.72 3.72
C TRP A 61 7.29 5.39 2.80
N PHE A 62 6.80 6.09 1.78
CA PHE A 62 7.64 6.82 0.85
C PHE A 62 7.24 8.30 0.85
N GLU A 63 8.26 9.17 0.83
CA GLU A 63 8.09 10.62 0.73
C GLU A 63 8.60 11.03 -0.65
N GLU A 64 7.72 11.64 -1.45
CA GLU A 64 8.09 12.15 -2.77
C GLU A 64 8.00 13.68 -2.79
N TYR A 65 8.89 14.29 -3.54
CA TYR A 65 8.81 15.71 -3.82
C TYR A 65 8.30 15.87 -5.24
N GLU A 66 7.14 16.49 -5.39
CA GLU A 66 6.67 16.94 -6.70
C GLU A 66 7.15 18.37 -6.93
N THR A 67 7.33 18.71 -8.20
CA THR A 67 7.70 20.06 -8.64
C THR A 67 6.52 20.63 -9.39
N ASP A 68 6.05 21.82 -9.00
CA ASP A 68 4.97 22.50 -9.71
C ASP A 68 5.47 23.18 -11.01
N PHE A 69 4.55 23.87 -11.69
CA PHE A 69 4.87 24.59 -12.93
C PHE A 69 5.82 25.78 -12.74
N ASP A 70 6.06 26.20 -11.48
CA ASP A 70 6.90 27.33 -11.12
C ASP A 70 8.28 26.86 -10.57
N ASP A 71 8.62 25.57 -10.75
CA ASP A 71 9.83 24.90 -10.25
C ASP A 71 9.93 24.84 -8.71
N GLU A 72 8.83 25.05 -7.98
CA GLU A 72 8.81 24.88 -6.53
C GLU A 72 8.61 23.40 -6.18
N SER A 73 9.57 22.83 -5.44
CA SER A 73 9.45 21.48 -4.90
C SER A 73 8.64 21.49 -3.61
N TYR A 74 7.57 20.71 -3.57
CA TYR A 74 6.75 20.51 -2.38
C TYR A 74 6.68 19.02 -2.04
N LEU A 75 6.69 18.73 -0.73
CA LEU A 75 6.56 17.36 -0.26
C LEU A 75 5.13 16.90 -0.51
N VAL A 76 4.96 15.99 -1.46
CA VAL A 76 3.75 15.20 -1.60
C VAL A 76 3.96 13.99 -0.71
N LYS A 77 3.12 13.88 0.31
CA LYS A 77 3.10 12.70 1.19
C LYS A 77 2.46 11.55 0.42
N SER A 78 3.16 11.04 -0.59
CA SER A 78 2.65 10.09 -1.56
C SER A 78 3.15 8.68 -1.23
N GLY A 79 2.33 7.99 -0.45
CA GLY A 79 2.14 6.57 -0.66
C GLY A 79 3.08 5.64 0.10
N PHE A 80 3.13 4.43 -0.43
CA PHE A 80 3.77 3.28 0.16
C PHE A 80 4.28 2.38 -0.96
N ARG A 81 5.52 1.94 -0.85
CA ARG A 81 6.17 1.13 -1.89
C ARG A 81 6.54 -0.24 -1.32
N PRO A 82 6.51 -1.31 -2.12
CA PRO A 82 7.01 -2.60 -1.69
C PRO A 82 8.43 -2.46 -1.13
N ASP A 83 8.66 -3.03 0.05
CA ASP A 83 9.95 -2.96 0.73
C ASP A 83 10.99 -3.82 -0.01
N GLY A 84 12.23 -3.32 -0.09
CA GLY A 84 13.35 -4.08 -0.64
C GLY A 84 13.38 -4.24 -2.16
N VAL A 85 12.61 -3.46 -2.93
CA VAL A 85 12.70 -3.43 -4.40
C VAL A 85 13.22 -2.10 -4.96
N PRO A 86 13.79 -2.07 -6.18
CA PRO A 86 14.18 -0.84 -6.84
C PRO A 86 12.97 0.06 -7.08
N VAL A 87 13.18 1.38 -6.97
CA VAL A 87 12.14 2.42 -7.18
C VAL A 87 11.34 2.19 -8.47
N LYS A 88 12.03 1.93 -9.57
CA LYS A 88 11.39 1.69 -10.86
C LYS A 88 10.49 0.45 -10.86
N PHE A 89 10.84 -0.59 -10.10
CA PHE A 89 9.99 -1.77 -10.00
C PHE A 89 8.79 -1.51 -9.09
N SER A 90 8.99 -0.79 -7.98
CA SER A 90 7.86 -0.38 -7.13
C SER A 90 6.85 0.48 -7.88
N GLU A 91 7.28 1.42 -8.73
CA GLU A 91 6.39 2.26 -9.55
C GLU A 91 5.51 1.42 -10.49
N VAL A 92 6.08 0.39 -11.12
CA VAL A 92 5.31 -0.53 -11.99
C VAL A 92 4.26 -1.30 -11.19
N LEU A 93 4.57 -1.71 -9.96
CA LEU A 93 3.63 -2.43 -9.10
C LEU A 93 2.54 -1.50 -8.57
N GLU A 94 2.89 -0.27 -8.19
CA GLU A 94 1.96 0.79 -7.79
C GLU A 94 0.98 1.10 -8.92
N ASP A 95 1.47 1.41 -10.12
CA ASP A 95 0.63 1.65 -11.30
C ASP A 95 -0.31 0.46 -11.57
N TYR A 96 0.22 -0.76 -11.52
CA TYR A 96 -0.61 -1.95 -11.75
C TYR A 96 -1.72 -2.07 -10.69
N LEU A 97 -1.37 -2.01 -9.41
CA LEU A 97 -2.36 -2.18 -8.33
C LEU A 97 -3.40 -1.05 -8.33
N PHE A 98 -3.01 0.16 -8.72
CA PHE A 98 -3.91 1.29 -8.88
C PHE A 98 -4.93 1.08 -10.01
N TRP A 99 -4.49 0.68 -11.21
CA TRP A 99 -5.38 0.51 -12.36
C TRP A 99 -6.19 -0.80 -12.32
N TYR A 100 -5.69 -1.83 -11.65
CA TYR A 100 -6.31 -3.15 -11.55
C TYR A 100 -6.85 -3.44 -10.14
N GLN A 101 -7.83 -2.62 -9.73
CA GLN A 101 -8.50 -2.74 -8.43
C GLN A 101 -8.97 -4.16 -8.14
N GLY A 102 -8.84 -4.59 -6.88
CA GLY A 102 -9.14 -5.96 -6.45
C GLY A 102 -8.04 -6.98 -6.78
N SER A 103 -6.92 -6.57 -7.38
CA SER A 103 -5.72 -7.39 -7.49
C SER A 103 -4.94 -7.40 -6.18
N ALA A 104 -4.32 -8.55 -5.85
CA ALA A 104 -3.50 -8.74 -4.67
C ALA A 104 -2.08 -9.12 -5.07
N LEU A 105 -1.09 -8.31 -4.68
CA LEU A 105 0.32 -8.66 -4.75
C LEU A 105 0.59 -9.77 -3.72
N GLU A 106 0.89 -10.98 -4.14
CA GLU A 106 1.04 -12.14 -3.25
C GLU A 106 2.48 -12.38 -2.81
N LEU A 107 3.42 -12.08 -3.71
CA LEU A 107 4.84 -12.33 -3.48
C LEU A 107 5.68 -11.33 -4.26
N VAL A 108 6.76 -10.86 -3.63
CA VAL A 108 7.83 -10.11 -4.26
C VAL A 108 9.14 -10.83 -3.95
N GLU A 109 9.94 -11.10 -4.98
CA GLU A 109 11.22 -11.78 -4.82
C GLU A 109 12.25 -11.34 -5.87
N CYS A 110 13.53 -11.57 -5.57
CA CYS A 110 14.65 -11.32 -6.48
C CYS A 110 15.30 -12.65 -6.86
N ILE A 111 15.16 -13.07 -8.11
CA ILE A 111 15.74 -14.32 -8.62
C ILE A 111 16.85 -13.97 -9.61
N ASN A 112 18.10 -14.32 -9.28
CA ASN A 112 19.28 -14.04 -10.12
C ASN A 112 19.41 -12.55 -10.51
N GLY A 113 19.06 -11.64 -9.60
CA GLY A 113 19.13 -10.19 -9.83
C GLY A 113 17.96 -9.60 -10.62
N VAL A 114 16.96 -10.42 -10.99
CA VAL A 114 15.72 -9.98 -11.65
C VAL A 114 14.63 -9.93 -10.58
N PHE A 115 13.97 -8.78 -10.46
CA PHE A 115 12.86 -8.65 -9.52
C PHE A 115 11.57 -9.16 -10.17
N GLN A 116 10.79 -9.95 -9.42
CA GLN A 116 9.49 -10.39 -9.86
C GLN A 116 8.43 -10.28 -8.78
N ALA A 117 7.21 -10.01 -9.22
CA ALA A 117 6.03 -9.87 -8.39
C ALA A 117 4.95 -10.80 -8.90
N THR A 118 4.40 -11.63 -8.01
CA THR A 118 3.24 -12.47 -8.29
C THR A 118 1.99 -11.71 -7.87
N ILE A 119 1.08 -11.49 -8.81
CA ILE A 119 -0.17 -10.77 -8.55
C ILE A 119 -1.34 -11.67 -8.91
N ARG A 120 -2.25 -11.87 -7.96
CA ARG A 120 -3.55 -12.50 -8.18
C ARG A 120 -4.56 -11.42 -8.55
N LYS A 121 -5.15 -11.53 -9.74
CA LYS A 121 -6.22 -10.67 -10.21
C LYS A 121 -7.54 -10.99 -9.51
N GLN A 122 -8.51 -10.08 -9.67
CA GLN A 122 -9.86 -10.23 -9.13
C GLN A 122 -10.59 -11.49 -9.65
N ASP A 123 -10.33 -11.92 -10.89
CA ASP A 123 -10.90 -13.13 -11.48
C ASP A 123 -10.20 -14.43 -11.01
N GLY A 124 -9.19 -14.31 -10.16
CA GLY A 124 -8.39 -15.42 -9.65
C GLY A 124 -7.20 -15.81 -10.53
N GLU A 125 -7.01 -15.18 -11.70
CA GLU A 125 -5.84 -15.41 -12.53
C GLU A 125 -4.59 -14.86 -11.85
N THR A 126 -3.49 -15.62 -11.89
CA THR A 126 -2.18 -15.18 -11.41
C THR A 126 -1.33 -14.70 -12.57
N ILE A 127 -0.76 -13.50 -12.43
CA ILE A 127 0.25 -12.97 -13.35
C ILE A 127 1.59 -12.75 -12.63
N VAL A 128 2.65 -12.61 -13.42
CA VAL A 128 3.98 -12.28 -12.93
C VAL A 128 4.49 -11.04 -13.67
N ILE A 129 4.79 -9.98 -12.93
CA ILE A 129 5.48 -8.79 -13.43
C ILE A 129 6.97 -8.95 -13.12
N ARG A 130 7.84 -8.71 -14.11
CA ARG A 130 9.30 -8.84 -13.96
C ARG A 130 10.01 -7.58 -14.46
N CYS A 131 11.10 -7.20 -13.80
CA CYS A 131 11.97 -6.12 -14.23
C CYS A 131 13.46 -6.46 -14.01
#